data_AF-A0A074LT31-F1
#
_entry.id   AF-A0A074LT31-F1
#
_cell.length_a   1.000
_cell.length_b   1.000
_cell.length_c   1.000
_cell.angle_alpha   90.00
_cell.angle_beta   90.00
_cell.angle_gamma   90.00
#
_symmetry.space_group_name_H-M   'P 1'
#
loop_
_entity.id
_entity.type
_entity.pdbx_description
1 polymer ?
#
loop_
_entity_poly.entity_id
_entity_poly.type
_entity_poly.pdbx_seq_one_letter_code
_entity_poly.pdbx_strand_id
1 'polypeptide(L)' 'MNTLFALIIILIGVLNVLFPQAAWYLRAGWQFKNAEPSDAALIMGRVSGVIAILIGIVFLFP' A
#
# COMPACT_ATOMS: atom_id res chain seq x y z
N MET A 1 3.33 -19.60 10.07
CA MET A 1 3.49 -18.29 9.39
C MET A 1 3.76 -17.22 10.44
N ASN A 2 4.69 -16.27 10.24
CA ASN A 2 5.00 -15.26 11.28
C ASN A 2 3.88 -14.21 11.34
N THR A 3 3.01 -14.27 12.35
CA THR A 3 1.86 -13.37 12.51
C THR A 3 2.26 -11.88 12.43
N LEU A 4 3.43 -11.52 12.95
CA LEU A 4 3.96 -10.16 12.87
C LEU A 4 4.14 -9.70 11.42
N PHE A 5 4.66 -10.58 10.57
CA PHE A 5 4.87 -10.28 9.15
C PHE A 5 3.53 -10.07 8.43
N ALA A 6 2.53 -10.90 8.72
CA ALA A 6 1.18 -10.75 8.17
C ALA A 6 0.56 -9.40 8.56
N LEU A 7 0.66 -9.01 9.84
CA LEU A 7 0.16 -7.72 10.33
C LEU A 7 0.84 -6.52 9.66
N ILE A 8 2.16 -6.58 9.44
CA ILE A 8 2.90 -5.53 8.73
C ILE A 8 2.39 -5.38 7.30
N ILE A 9 2.18 -6.48 6.59
CA ILE A 9 1.63 -6.46 5.22
C ILE A 9 0.24 -5.84 5.20
N ILE A 10 -0.64 -6.23 6.12
CA ILE A 10 -1.99 -5.66 6.23
C ILE A 10 -1.91 -4.16 6.49
N LEU A 11 -1.06 -3.72 7.43
CA LEU A 11 -0.89 -2.31 7.75
C LEU A 11 -0.43 -1.51 6.52
N ILE A 12 0.57 -1.99 5.78
CA ILE A 12 1.04 -1.36 4.54
C ILE A 12 -0.10 -1.30 3.51
N GLY A 13 -0.89 -2.36 3.39
CA GLY A 13 -2.04 -2.41 2.50
C GLY A 13 -3.10 -1.37 2.86
N VAL A 14 -3.46 -1.26 4.15
CA VAL A 14 -4.41 -0.25 4.66
C VAL A 14 -3.92 1.17 4.37
N LEU A 15 -2.64 1.46 4.60
CA LEU A 15 -2.06 2.76 4.28
C LEU A 15 -2.14 3.10 2.78
N ASN A 16 -1.96 2.10 1.91
CA ASN A 16 -2.09 2.28 0.46
C ASN A 16 -3.54 2.53 0.01
N VAL A 17 -4.52 1.94 0.68
CA VAL A 17 -5.95 2.15 0.38
C VAL A 17 -6.43 3.51 0.88
N LEU A 18 -6.14 3.85 2.15
CA LEU A 18 -6.65 5.05 2.80
C LEU A 18 -5.86 6.31 2.44
N PHE A 19 -4.53 6.18 2.27
CA PHE A 19 -3.63 7.30 2.01
C PHE A 19 -2.77 7.08 0.75
N PRO A 20 -3.38 6.83 -0.43
CA PRO A 20 -2.64 6.49 -1.66
C PRO A 20 -1.69 7.61 -2.10
N GLN A 21 -2.02 8.88 -1.85
CA GLN A 21 -1.15 10.02 -2.17
C GLN A 21 0.13 10.02 -1.31
N ALA A 22 0.00 9.82 0.01
CA ALA A 22 1.14 9.75 0.91
C ALA A 22 1.99 8.50 0.61
N ALA A 23 1.34 7.35 0.33
CA ALA A 23 2.03 6.13 -0.07
C ALA A 23 2.79 6.30 -1.40
N TRP A 24 2.22 7.00 -2.38
CA TRP A 24 2.90 7.36 -3.60
C TRP A 24 4.08 8.30 -3.35
N TYR A 25 3.91 9.30 -2.46
CA TYR A 25 4.98 10.23 -2.11
C TYR A 25 6.18 9.52 -1.48
N LEU A 26 5.93 8.57 -0.57
CA LEU A 26 6.95 7.72 0.05
C LEU A 26 7.71 6.86 -0.97
N ARG A 27 7.03 6.38 -2.02
CA ARG A 27 7.64 5.51 -3.04
C ARG A 27 8.39 6.27 -4.12
N ALA A 28 7.77 7.32 -4.66
CA ALA A 28 8.23 8.00 -5.87
C ALA A 28 8.13 9.53 -5.77
N GLY A 29 7.12 10.08 -5.09
CA GLY A 29 6.88 11.53 -5.10
C GLY A 29 8.03 12.37 -4.52
N TRP A 30 8.80 11.84 -3.57
CA TRP A 30 9.99 12.51 -3.03
C TRP A 30 11.10 12.77 -4.07
N GLN A 31 11.08 12.05 -5.21
CA GLN A 31 12.06 12.19 -6.28
C GLN A 31 11.75 13.36 -7.22
N PHE A 32 10.55 13.91 -7.14
CA PHE A 32 10.07 14.95 -8.03
C PHE A 32 9.83 16.24 -7.25
N LYS A 33 10.21 17.39 -7.81
CA LYS A 33 10.07 18.67 -7.11
C LYS A 33 8.62 19.13 -6.94
N ASN A 34 7.78 18.93 -7.95
CA ASN A 34 6.38 19.41 -7.99
C ASN A 34 5.50 18.44 -8.81
N ALA A 35 5.63 17.14 -8.58
CA ALA A 35 4.79 16.16 -9.28
C ALA A 35 3.66 15.70 -8.36
N GLU A 36 2.45 15.72 -8.89
CA GLU A 36 1.28 15.12 -8.27
C GLU A 36 1.06 13.71 -8.85
N PRO A 37 0.61 12.75 -8.03
CA PRO A 37 0.25 11.44 -8.54
C PRO A 37 -0.90 11.57 -9.53
N SER A 38 -0.79 10.89 -10.67
CA SER A 38 -1.91 10.75 -11.60
C SER A 38 -3.03 9.92 -10.97
N ASP A 39 -4.25 10.07 -11.49
CA ASP A 39 -5.40 9.26 -11.06
C ASP A 39 -5.11 7.76 -11.18
N ALA A 40 -4.40 7.36 -12.24
CA ALA A 40 -3.96 5.98 -12.44
C ALA A 40 -3.01 5.52 -11.31
N ALA A 41 -2.07 6.36 -10.88
CA ALA A 41 -1.17 6.04 -9.78
C ALA A 41 -1.91 5.88 -8.45
N LEU A 42 -2.93 6.71 -8.20
CA LEU A 42 -3.78 6.60 -7.02
C LEU A 42 -4.64 5.34 -7.03
N ILE A 43 -5.23 5.01 -8.19
CA ILE A 43 -6.01 3.78 -8.38
C ILE A 43 -5.11 2.55 -8.17
N MET A 44 -3.92 2.53 -8.78
CA MET A 44 -2.93 1.45 -8.58
C MET A 44 -2.51 1.34 -7.11
N GLY A 45 -2.33 2.47 -6.41
CA GLY A 45 -2.08 2.48 -4.97
C GLY A 45 -3.19 1.77 -4.20
N ARG A 46 -4.45 2.12 -4.46
CA ARG A 46 -5.60 1.48 -3.80
C ARG A 46 -5.71 -0.01 -4.14
N VAL A 47 -5.59 -0.38 -5.40
CA VAL A 47 -5.68 -1.78 -5.86
C VAL A 47 -4.57 -2.63 -5.24
N SER A 48 -3.32 -2.16 -5.29
CA SER A 48 -2.19 -2.85 -4.66
C SER A 48 -2.34 -2.94 -3.14
N GLY A 49 -2.93 -1.92 -2.51
CA GLY A 49 -3.28 -1.94 -1.09
C GLY A 49 -4.31 -3.01 -0.74
N VAL A 50 -5.39 -3.14 -1.50
CA VAL A 50 -6.39 -4.21 -1.32
C VAL A 50 -5.75 -5.59 -1.48
N ILE A 51 -4.94 -5.78 -2.53
CA ILE A 51 -4.23 -7.04 -2.77
C ILE A 51 -3.30 -7.37 -1.59
N ALA A 52 -2.54 -6.40 -1.08
CA ALA A 52 -1.68 -6.59 0.07
C ALA A 52 -2.47 -7.00 1.32
N ILE A 53 -3.64 -6.39 1.59
CA ILE A 53 -4.51 -6.80 2.69
C ILE A 53 -4.95 -8.26 2.53
N LEU A 54 -5.41 -8.66 1.34
CA LEU A 54 -5.83 -10.04 1.09
C LEU A 54 -4.69 -11.04 1.30
N ILE A 55 -3.49 -10.73 0.79
CA ILE A 55 -2.30 -11.53 1.02
C ILE A 55 -2.02 -11.60 2.53
N GLY A 56 -2.00 -10.48 3.24
CA GLY A 56 -1.77 -10.46 4.67
C GLY A 56 -2.78 -11.29 5.47
N ILE A 57 -4.06 -11.28 5.08
CA ILE A 57 -5.10 -12.14 5.67
C ILE A 57 -4.81 -13.62 5.42
N VAL A 58 -4.44 -14.01 4.20
CA VAL A 58 -4.03 -15.39 3.89
C VAL A 58 -2.84 -15.78 4.76
N PHE A 59 -1.87 -14.87 4.96
CA PHE A 59 -0.70 -15.09 5.79
C PHE A 59 -1.00 -15.17 7.31
N LEU A 60 -2.18 -14.78 7.78
CA LEU A 60 -2.59 -14.96 9.17
C LEU A 60 -2.98 -16.42 9.49
N PHE A 61 -3.45 -17.17 8.49
CA PHE A 61 -3.88 -18.55 8.65
C PHE A 61 -2.80 -19.49 8.11
N PRO A 62 -2.30 -20.45 8.91
CA PRO A 62 -1.25 -21.37 8.49
C PRO A 62 -1.66 -22.30 7.35
#